data_AF-A0A4V2B1J5-F1
#
_entry.id   AF-A0A4V2B1J5-F1
#
_cell.length_a   1.000
_cell.length_b   1.000
_cell.length_c   1.000
_cell.angle_alpha   90.00
_cell.angle_beta   90.00
_cell.angle_gamma   90.00
#
_symmetry.space_group_name_H-M   'P 1'
#
loop_
_entity.id
_entity.type
_entity.pdbx_description
1 polymer ?
#
loop_
_entity_poly.entity_id
_entity_poly.type
_entity_poly.pdbx_seq_one_letter_code
_entity_poly.pdbx_strand_id
1 'polypeptide(L)' 'MDASCNIAASLPRLARERPDQVAIRCPGRRRWNGMARYDVALTYAQLDARSDAIAAGLAGHGIVR' A
#
# COMPACT_ATOMS: atom_id res chain seq x y z
N MET A 1 -17.79 -2.93 20.33
CA MET A 1 -17.69 -2.37 18.97
C MET A 1 -16.85 -3.35 18.18
N ASP A 2 -17.48 -4.11 17.29
CA ASP A 2 -16.83 -5.15 16.49
C ASP A 2 -15.84 -4.48 15.53
N ALA A 3 -14.58 -4.40 15.95
CA ALA A 3 -13.51 -4.03 15.03
C ALA A 3 -13.47 -5.18 14.02
N SER A 4 -13.95 -4.93 12.80
CA SER A 4 -13.95 -5.92 11.73
C SER A 4 -12.61 -6.65 11.74
N CYS A 5 -12.61 -7.97 11.87
CA CYS A 5 -11.39 -8.81 11.85
C CYS A 5 -10.85 -8.91 10.41
N ASN A 6 -10.67 -7.75 9.78
CA ASN A 6 -10.19 -7.59 8.42
C ASN A 6 -8.84 -6.89 8.48
N ILE A 7 -7.80 -7.58 8.01
CA ILE A 7 -6.45 -7.04 7.96
C ILE A 7 -6.37 -5.70 7.22
N ALA A 8 -7.17 -5.51 6.15
CA ALA A 8 -7.18 -4.29 5.36
C ALA A 8 -7.66 -3.06 6.14
N ALA A 9 -8.44 -3.23 7.21
CA ALA A 9 -8.89 -2.14 8.07
C ALA A 9 -7.74 -1.48 8.86
N SER A 10 -6.57 -2.12 8.94
CA SER A 10 -5.40 -1.57 9.63
C SER A 10 -4.74 -0.43 8.86
N LEU A 11 -4.79 -0.46 7.52
CA LEU A 11 -4.02 0.47 6.69
C LEU A 11 -4.57 1.92 6.75
N PRO A 12 -5.89 2.18 6.64
CA PRO A 12 -6.44 3.53 6.78
C PRO A 12 -6.21 4.13 8.17
N ARG A 13 -6.10 3.27 9.20
CA ARG A 13 -5.76 3.71 10.56
C ARG A 13 -4.30 4.18 10.62
N LEU A 14 -3.37 3.39 10.11
CA LEU A 14 -1.94 3.73 10.09
C LEU A 14 -1.64 4.94 9.20
N ALA A 15 -2.35 5.10 8.08
CA ALA A 15 -2.24 6.27 7.20
C ALA A 15 -2.65 7.57 7.90
N ARG A 16 -3.67 7.55 8.77
CA ARG A 16 -4.07 8.73 9.56
C ARG A 16 -3.12 9.00 10.72
N GLU A 17 -2.66 7.98 11.41
CA GLU A 17 -1.80 8.14 12.59
C GLU A 17 -0.36 8.50 12.21
N ARG A 18 0.16 7.98 11.09
CA ARG A 18 1.57 8.06 10.70
C ARG A 18 1.73 8.22 9.19
N PRO A 19 1.14 9.26 8.57
CA PRO A 19 1.05 9.40 7.11
C PRO A 19 2.40 9.36 6.39
N ASP A 20 3.44 9.95 6.99
CA ASP A 20 4.77 10.10 6.40
C ASP A 20 5.73 8.94 6.75
N GLN A 21 5.34 8.04 7.64
CA GLN A 21 6.17 6.89 7.99
C GLN A 21 6.23 5.91 6.81
N VAL A 22 7.45 5.48 6.45
CA VAL A 22 7.67 4.47 5.40
C VAL A 22 7.04 3.15 5.83
N ALA A 23 6.07 2.68 5.05
CA ALA A 23 5.39 1.41 5.26
C ALA A 23 6.10 0.25 4.55
N ILE A 24 6.62 0.50 3.34
CA ILE A 24 7.30 -0.51 2.53
C ILE A 24 8.39 0.11 1.66
N ARG A 25 9.49 -0.61 1.47
CA ARG A 25 10.50 -0.33 0.44
C ARG A 25 10.37 -1.34 -0.68
N CYS A 26 10.13 -0.85 -1.89
CA CYS A 26 9.98 -1.65 -3.10
C CYS A 26 11.25 -1.57 -3.94
N PRO A 27 11.57 -2.62 -4.71
CA PRO A 27 12.66 -2.56 -5.68
C PRO A 27 12.36 -1.47 -6.72
N GLY A 28 13.28 -0.51 -6.87
CA GLY A 28 13.30 0.40 -8.01
C GLY A 28 13.84 -0.30 -9.27
N ARG A 29 14.30 0.48 -10.25
CA ARG A 29 14.88 -0.08 -11.48
C ARG A 29 16.15 -0.89 -11.16
N ARG A 30 16.30 -2.02 -11.84
CA ARG A 30 17.54 -2.81 -11.82
C ARG A 30 18.68 -1.99 -12.45
N ARG A 31 19.87 -2.12 -11.87
CA ARG A 31 21.10 -1.51 -12.41
C ARG A 31 21.76 -2.44 -13.43
N TRP A 32 22.83 -1.95 -14.04
CA TRP A 32 23.66 -2.69 -14.99
C TRP A 32 24.19 -4.03 -14.43
N ASN A 33 24.31 -4.15 -13.10
CA ASN A 33 24.73 -5.36 -12.39
C ASN A 33 23.56 -6.31 -12.02
N GLY A 34 22.35 -6.05 -12.51
CA GLY A 34 21.17 -6.89 -12.27
C GLY A 34 20.46 -6.68 -10.92
N MET A 35 21.04 -5.92 -9.98
CA MET A 35 20.44 -5.69 -8.65
C MET A 35 19.59 -4.41 -8.62
N ALA A 36 18.47 -4.45 -7.87
CA ALA A 36 17.62 -3.29 -7.61
C ALA A 36 18.05 -2.57 -6.32
N ARG A 37 17.92 -1.24 -6.27
CA ARG A 37 18.35 -0.41 -5.12
C ARG A 37 17.39 -0.40 -3.93
N TYR A 38 16.15 -0.89 -4.08
CA TYR A 38 15.09 -0.73 -3.07
C TYR A 38 14.89 0.72 -2.60
N ASP A 39 15.07 1.66 -3.51
CA ASP A 39 15.01 3.11 -3.30
C ASP A 39 13.60 3.68 -3.40
N VAL A 40 12.62 2.89 -3.84
CA VAL A 40 11.21 3.28 -3.81
C VAL A 40 10.69 3.06 -2.40
N ALA A 41 10.45 4.14 -1.66
CA ALA A 41 9.80 4.09 -0.36
C ALA A 41 8.35 4.57 -0.50
N LEU A 42 7.39 3.75 -0.06
CA LEU A 42 5.99 4.15 0.04
C LEU A 42 5.68 4.44 1.51
N THR A 43 5.13 5.62 1.78
CA THR A 43 4.60 5.96 3.10
C THR A 43 3.25 5.28 3.34
N TYR A 44 2.76 5.26 4.59
CA TYR A 44 1.43 4.72 4.87
C TYR A 44 0.33 5.45 4.09
N ALA A 45 0.39 6.78 3.96
CA ALA A 45 -0.59 7.53 3.17
C ALA A 45 -0.56 7.15 1.67
N GLN A 46 0.64 6.99 1.10
CA GLN A 46 0.78 6.58 -0.30
C GLN A 46 0.32 5.14 -0.54
N LEU A 47 0.62 4.25 0.41
CA LEU A 47 0.23 2.85 0.31
C LEU A 47 -1.30 2.68 0.41
N ASP A 48 -1.94 3.43 1.30
CA ASP A 48 -3.41 3.45 1.47
C ASP A 48 -4.11 3.92 0.19
N ALA A 49 -3.74 5.10 -0.32
CA ALA A 49 -4.30 5.62 -1.56
C ALA A 49 -4.10 4.68 -2.76
N ARG A 50 -2.93 4.03 -2.84
CA ARG A 50 -2.66 3.03 -3.88
C ARG A 50 -3.51 1.78 -3.71
N SER A 51 -3.73 1.33 -2.47
CA SER A 51 -4.59 0.19 -2.17
C SER A 51 -6.03 0.47 -2.58
N ASP A 52 -6.55 1.67 -2.30
CA ASP A 52 -7.89 2.09 -2.71
C ASP A 52 -8.04 2.17 -4.23
N ALA A 53 -7.02 2.66 -4.94
CA ALA A 53 -7.02 2.68 -6.40
C ALA A 53 -7.08 1.25 -6.99
N ILE A 54 -6.37 0.29 -6.39
CA ILE A 54 -6.43 -1.12 -6.79
C ILE A 54 -7.82 -1.70 -6.50
N ALA A 55 -8.38 -1.44 -5.31
CA ALA A 55 -9.72 -1.91 -4.94
C ALA A 55 -10.80 -1.35 -5.88
N ALA A 56 -10.72 -0.08 -6.27
CA ALA A 56 -11.61 0.52 -7.25
C ALA A 56 -11.49 -0.15 -8.63
N GLY A 57 -10.27 -0.45 -9.07
CA GLY A 57 -10.04 -1.20 -10.31
C GLY A 57 -10.62 -2.63 -10.25
N LEU A 58 -10.42 -3.34 -9.15
CA LEU A 58 -10.97 -4.68 -8.92
C LEU A 58 -12.50 -4.67 -8.92
N ALA A 59 -13.12 -3.67 -8.28
CA ALA A 59 -14.57 -3.48 -8.31
C ALA A 59 -15.09 -3.26 -9.74
N GLY A 60 -14.34 -2.53 -10.58
CA GLY A 60 -14.64 -2.38 -12.01
C GLY A 60 -14.63 -3.70 -12.79
N HIS A 61 -13.92 -4.72 -12.28
CA HIS A 61 -13.93 -6.08 -12.81
C HIS A 61 -14.90 -7.03 -12.07
N GLY A 62 -15.78 -6.50 -11.21
CA GLY A 62 -16.78 -7.29 -10.47
C GLY A 62 -16.24 -8.02 -9.25
N ILE A 63 -14.99 -7.77 -8.86
CA ILE A 63 -14.40 -8.35 -7.64
C ILE A 63 -14.73 -7.42 -6.47
N VAL A 64 -15.67 -7.84 -5.64
CA VAL A 64 -16.17 -7.11 -4.47
C VAL A 64 -16.18 -8.02 -3.23
N ARG A 65 -16.46 -7.45 -2.06
CA ARG A 65 -16.47 -8.15 -0.76
C ARG A 65 -17.56 -9.21 -0.66
#